data_AF-A0A377BGU8-F1
#
_entry.id   AF-A0A377BGU8-F1
#
_cell.length_a   1.000
_cell.length_b   1.000
_cell.length_c   1.000
_cell.angle_alpha   90.00
_cell.angle_beta   90.00
_cell.angle_gamma   90.00
#
_symmetry.space_group_name_H-M   'P 1'
#
loop_
_entity.id
_entity.type
_entity.pdbx_description
1 polymer ?
#
loop_
_entity_poly.entity_id
_entity_poly.type
_entity_poly.pdbx_seq_one_letter_code
_entity_poly.pdbx_strand_id
1 'polypeptide(L)'
;MPWLAYVHHRMPVQKIYFNWKSGKSEKCIFCYPRIEAGQPTVCSETCVGRIRYLGVLLYDADAIERAASTENEKDLYQRQLEVFLDPNDPKVIEQAIKDGIPLSVIEAAQQSPVYKMAMEWKLALPLHPEYRTLPMVWYVPPLSPIQSAADAGELGSNGILPDVESLRIPVQYLANLLTAGDTKPVTARTETYAGDASLQTC
;
A
#
# COMPACT_ATOMS: atom_id res chain seq x y z
N MET A 1 11.39 -32.07 -13.03
CA MET A 1 11.74 -30.68 -13.38
C MET A 1 10.56 -29.77 -13.71
N PRO A 2 9.42 -30.20 -14.31
CA PRO A 2 8.32 -29.27 -14.64
C PRO A 2 7.63 -28.61 -13.43
N TRP A 3 7.56 -29.32 -12.30
CA TRP A 3 6.81 -28.87 -11.11
C TRP A 3 7.48 -27.71 -10.33
N LEU A 4 8.82 -27.58 -10.37
CA LEU A 4 9.54 -26.55 -9.60
C LEU A 4 9.38 -25.15 -10.19
N ALA A 5 9.24 -25.03 -11.51
CA ALA A 5 9.04 -23.75 -12.20
C ALA A 5 7.60 -23.22 -12.08
N TYR A 6 6.65 -24.05 -11.62
CA TYR A 6 5.23 -23.74 -11.67
C TYR A 6 4.82 -22.63 -10.69
N VAL A 7 5.40 -22.63 -9.49
CA VAL A 7 5.14 -21.61 -8.46
C VAL A 7 5.74 -20.26 -8.87
N HIS A 8 6.88 -20.26 -9.58
CA HIS A 8 7.49 -19.05 -10.11
C HIS A 8 6.61 -18.41 -11.20
N HIS A 9 6.09 -19.22 -12.13
CA HIS A 9 5.24 -18.74 -13.23
C HIS A 9 3.85 -18.28 -12.81
N ARG A 10 3.27 -18.85 -11.74
CA ARG A 10 1.93 -18.47 -11.28
C ARG A 10 1.88 -17.25 -10.38
N MET A 11 3.01 -16.74 -9.87
CA MET A 11 3.02 -15.59 -8.97
C MET A 11 3.01 -14.28 -9.78
N PRO A 12 1.94 -13.46 -9.72
CA PRO A 12 1.77 -12.31 -10.61
C PRO A 12 2.91 -11.28 -10.50
N VAL A 13 3.43 -11.07 -9.29
CA VAL A 13 4.47 -10.06 -8.99
C VAL A 13 5.92 -10.57 -9.11
N GLN A 14 6.13 -11.80 -9.59
CA GLN A 14 7.47 -12.43 -9.77
C GLN A 14 8.44 -12.22 -8.59
N LYS A 15 7.95 -12.42 -7.34
CA LYS A 15 8.75 -12.23 -6.11
C LYS A 15 9.39 -13.51 -5.54
N ILE A 16 9.28 -14.62 -6.27
CA ILE A 16 9.86 -15.92 -5.91
C ILE A 16 11.01 -16.17 -6.87
N TYR A 17 12.20 -16.49 -6.37
CA TYR A 17 13.40 -16.72 -7.17
C TYR A 17 13.85 -18.17 -7.02
N PHE A 18 14.18 -18.83 -8.12
CA PHE A 18 14.66 -20.21 -8.07
C PHE A 18 16.17 -20.25 -7.84
N ASN A 19 16.60 -20.96 -6.81
CA ASN A 19 18.01 -21.23 -6.55
C ASN A 19 18.42 -22.52 -7.27
N TRP A 20 19.13 -22.35 -8.39
CA TRP A 20 19.62 -23.46 -9.24
C TRP A 20 20.61 -24.39 -8.54
N LYS A 21 21.30 -23.94 -7.48
CA LYS A 21 22.25 -24.78 -6.74
C LYS A 21 21.53 -25.69 -5.74
N SER A 22 20.59 -25.14 -4.97
CA SER A 22 19.82 -25.91 -3.99
C SER A 22 18.66 -26.67 -4.61
N GLY A 23 18.26 -26.30 -5.83
CA GLY A 23 17.09 -26.84 -6.52
C GLY A 23 15.76 -26.40 -5.89
N LYS A 24 15.76 -25.33 -5.08
CA LYS A 24 14.59 -24.85 -4.33
C LYS A 24 14.28 -23.39 -4.68
N SER A 25 13.01 -23.03 -4.56
CA SER A 25 12.57 -21.65 -4.69
C SER A 25 12.66 -20.92 -3.35
N GLU A 26 13.15 -19.69 -3.40
CA GLU A 26 13.36 -18.79 -2.27
C GLU A 26 12.58 -17.49 -2.50
N LYS A 27 12.21 -16.79 -1.42
CA LYS A 27 11.42 -15.55 -1.50
C LYS A 27 11.73 -14.65 -0.33
N CYS A 28 11.23 -13.42 -0.38
CA CYS A 28 11.22 -12.54 0.79
C CYS A 28 10.55 -13.24 1.98
N ILE A 29 11.26 -13.30 3.10
CA ILE A 29 10.77 -13.87 4.36
C ILE A 29 10.27 -12.81 5.34
N PHE A 30 10.10 -11.57 4.86
CA PHE A 30 9.72 -10.39 5.65
C PHE A 30 10.57 -10.19 6.92
N CYS A 31 11.83 -10.65 6.90
CA CYS A 31 12.72 -10.67 8.05
C CYS A 31 12.05 -11.21 9.33
N TYR A 32 11.27 -12.29 9.25
CA TYR A 32 10.52 -12.82 10.40
C TYR A 32 11.34 -12.94 11.71
N PRO A 33 12.64 -13.33 11.72
CA PRO A 33 13.40 -13.41 12.98
C PRO A 33 13.59 -12.06 13.68
N ARG A 34 13.54 -10.95 12.92
CA ARG A 34 13.59 -9.58 13.45
C ARG A 34 12.21 -9.12 13.90
N ILE A 35 11.19 -9.38 13.08
CA ILE A 35 9.80 -8.98 13.36
C ILE A 35 9.27 -9.66 14.63
N GLU A 36 9.59 -10.94 14.84
CA GLU A 36 9.25 -11.68 16.06
C GLU A 36 9.86 -11.05 17.34
N ALA A 37 10.97 -10.33 17.20
CA ALA A 37 11.62 -9.57 18.27
C ALA A 37 11.24 -8.07 18.29
N GLY A 38 10.21 -7.67 17.52
CA GLY A 38 9.77 -6.27 17.42
C GLY A 38 10.71 -5.34 16.67
N GLN A 39 11.68 -5.89 15.91
CA GLN A 39 12.61 -5.11 15.11
C GLN A 39 12.09 -4.92 13.66
N PRO A 40 12.42 -3.80 13.01
CA PRO A 40 12.05 -3.57 11.62
C PRO A 40 12.75 -4.56 10.66
N THR A 41 12.19 -4.68 9.45
CA THR A 41 12.86 -5.40 8.37
C THR A 41 14.14 -4.65 7.95
N VAL A 42 15.17 -5.39 7.52
CA VAL A 42 16.47 -4.80 7.13
C VAL A 42 16.29 -3.72 6.08
N CYS A 43 15.45 -3.96 5.08
CA CYS A 43 15.23 -3.03 3.99
C CYS A 43 14.40 -1.79 4.40
N SER A 44 13.70 -1.83 5.53
CA SER A 44 13.01 -0.67 6.10
C SER A 44 13.94 0.14 6.99
N GLU A 45 14.70 -0.53 7.86
CA GLU A 45 15.70 0.11 8.74
C GLU A 45 16.79 0.83 7.95
N THR A 46 17.27 0.22 6.87
CA THR A 46 18.35 0.77 6.02
C THR A 46 17.83 1.72 4.93
N CYS A 47 16.55 2.11 4.97
CA CYS A 47 15.97 2.99 3.96
C CYS A 47 16.47 4.42 4.13
N VAL A 48 17.48 4.81 3.35
CA VAL A 48 18.09 6.16 3.38
C VAL A 48 17.06 7.27 3.14
N GLY A 49 16.11 7.05 2.23
CA GLY A 49 15.05 8.01 1.93
C GLY A 49 13.95 8.10 2.98
N ARG A 50 13.95 7.23 4.00
CA ARG A 50 12.95 7.21 5.10
C ARG A 50 11.49 7.14 4.62
N ILE A 51 11.27 6.45 3.50
CA ILE A 51 9.95 6.33 2.85
C ILE A 51 9.19 5.06 3.25
N ARG A 52 9.78 4.19 4.08
CA ARG A 52 9.21 2.89 4.44
C ARG A 52 8.65 2.92 5.85
N TYR A 53 7.36 2.64 5.95
CA TYR A 53 6.64 2.55 7.21
C TYR A 53 6.19 1.10 7.43
N LEU A 54 6.35 0.62 8.65
CA LEU A 54 5.87 -0.69 9.09
C LEU A 54 4.85 -0.47 10.19
N GLY A 55 3.76 -1.24 10.17
CA GLY A 55 2.67 -1.12 11.11
C GLY A 55 1.75 -2.33 11.02
N VAL A 56 1.05 -2.62 12.12
CA VAL A 56 0.10 -3.71 12.18
C VAL A 56 -1.21 -3.30 11.48
N LEU A 57 -1.84 -4.24 10.78
CA LEU A 57 -3.19 -4.12 10.27
C LEU A 57 -3.98 -5.33 10.75
N LEU A 58 -5.12 -5.09 11.39
CA LEU A 58 -6.09 -6.13 11.72
C LEU A 58 -6.99 -6.33 10.50
N TYR A 59 -7.29 -7.59 10.17
CA TYR A 59 -8.11 -7.92 9.01
C TYR A 59 -9.00 -9.14 9.27
N ASP A 60 -10.17 -9.15 8.65
CA ASP A 60 -11.09 -10.29 8.68
C ASP A 60 -10.68 -11.34 7.63
N ALA A 61 -10.16 -12.48 8.10
CA ALA A 61 -9.74 -13.57 7.23
C ALA A 61 -10.90 -14.23 6.46
N ASP A 62 -12.11 -14.23 7.03
CA ASP A 62 -13.30 -14.84 6.40
C ASP A 62 -13.86 -13.97 5.27
N ALA A 63 -13.50 -12.68 5.24
CA ALA A 63 -13.87 -11.76 4.18
C ALA A 63 -12.93 -11.80 2.96
N ILE A 64 -11.76 -12.46 3.05
CA ILE A 64 -10.72 -12.46 2.00
C ILE A 64 -11.24 -13.00 0.67
N GLU A 65 -11.88 -14.17 0.68
CA GLU A 65 -12.36 -14.81 -0.56
C GLU A 65 -13.35 -13.91 -1.28
N ARG A 66 -14.34 -13.40 -0.54
CA ARG A 66 -15.38 -12.49 -1.05
C ARG A 66 -14.80 -11.19 -1.62
N ALA A 67 -13.79 -10.64 -0.95
CA ALA A 67 -13.11 -9.43 -1.44
C ALA A 67 -12.33 -9.71 -2.72
N ALA A 68 -11.55 -10.79 -2.76
CA ALA A 68 -10.72 -11.16 -3.91
C ALA A 68 -11.53 -11.63 -5.14
N SER A 69 -12.74 -12.19 -4.91
CA SER A 69 -13.62 -12.72 -5.97
C SER A 69 -14.59 -11.69 -6.55
N THR A 70 -14.53 -10.42 -6.13
CA THR A 70 -15.36 -9.33 -6.67
C THR A 70 -15.27 -9.22 -8.20
N GLU A 71 -16.39 -9.15 -8.91
CA GLU A 71 -16.41 -9.19 -10.38
C GLU A 71 -15.57 -8.08 -11.02
N ASN A 72 -15.78 -6.83 -10.62
CA ASN A 72 -15.08 -5.67 -11.16
C ASN A 72 -13.73 -5.45 -10.48
N GLU A 73 -12.66 -5.48 -11.26
CA GLU A 73 -11.29 -5.32 -10.77
C GLU A 73 -11.03 -3.94 -10.15
N LYS A 74 -11.74 -2.90 -10.59
CA LYS A 74 -11.61 -1.54 -10.05
C LYS A 74 -12.15 -1.42 -8.62
N ASP A 75 -13.05 -2.33 -8.23
CA ASP A 75 -13.62 -2.34 -6.89
C ASP A 75 -12.71 -3.06 -5.87
N LEU A 76 -11.71 -3.84 -6.33
CA LEU A 76 -10.83 -4.64 -5.47
C LEU A 76 -10.07 -3.82 -4.43
N TYR A 77 -9.66 -2.59 -4.79
CA TYR A 77 -9.04 -1.67 -3.83
C TYR A 77 -9.99 -1.38 -2.66
N GLN A 78 -11.23 -1.02 -2.96
CA GLN A 78 -12.22 -0.69 -1.94
C GLN A 78 -12.60 -1.93 -1.13
N ARG A 79 -12.74 -3.08 -1.78
CA ARG A 79 -13.04 -4.36 -1.11
C ARG A 79 -11.92 -4.78 -0.16
N GLN A 80 -10.67 -4.54 -0.52
CA GLN A 80 -9.55 -4.80 0.38
C GLN A 80 -9.58 -3.88 1.61
N LEU A 81 -9.97 -2.60 1.46
CA LEU A 81 -10.14 -1.70 2.60
C LEU A 81 -11.24 -2.18 3.56
N GLU A 82 -12.33 -2.75 3.04
CA GLU A 82 -13.42 -3.32 3.85
C GLU A 82 -13.00 -4.56 4.66
N VAL A 83 -11.94 -5.24 4.24
CA VAL A 83 -11.36 -6.38 4.97
C VAL A 83 -10.54 -5.90 6.18
N PHE A 84 -10.04 -4.65 6.17
CA PHE A 84 -9.30 -4.09 7.28
C PHE A 84 -10.22 -3.58 8.39
N LEU A 85 -9.88 -3.94 9.63
CA LEU A 85 -10.66 -3.65 10.82
C LEU A 85 -10.11 -2.42 11.56
N ASP A 86 -10.98 -1.65 12.19
CA ASP A 86 -10.58 -0.52 13.03
C ASP A 86 -9.98 -1.02 14.36
N PRO A 87 -8.68 -0.77 14.62
CA PRO A 87 -8.04 -1.24 15.84
C PRO A 87 -8.49 -0.49 17.11
N ASN A 88 -9.25 0.60 16.96
CA ASN A 88 -9.81 1.38 18.09
C ASN A 88 -11.27 1.03 18.39
N ASP A 89 -11.95 0.24 17.54
CA ASP A 89 -13.32 -0.19 17.81
C ASP A 89 -13.34 -1.23 18.95
N PRO A 90 -14.05 -0.96 20.07
CA PRO A 90 -14.16 -1.91 21.19
C PRO A 90 -14.59 -3.32 20.76
N LYS A 91 -15.45 -3.46 19.74
CA LYS A 91 -15.90 -4.77 19.24
C LYS A 91 -14.77 -5.52 18.54
N VAL A 92 -13.95 -4.82 17.76
CA VAL A 92 -12.78 -5.41 17.09
C VAL A 92 -11.74 -5.82 18.12
N ILE A 93 -11.52 -5.01 19.15
CA ILE A 93 -10.59 -5.32 20.24
C ILE A 93 -11.03 -6.58 20.99
N GLU A 94 -12.30 -6.66 21.39
CA GLU A 94 -12.85 -7.84 22.07
C GLU A 94 -12.72 -9.10 21.21
N GLN A 95 -13.04 -9.00 19.92
CA GLN A 95 -12.92 -10.11 18.97
C GLN A 95 -11.45 -10.51 18.75
N ALA A 96 -10.53 -9.56 18.61
CA ALA A 96 -9.11 -9.83 18.44
C ALA A 96 -8.51 -10.56 19.66
N ILE A 97 -8.91 -10.18 20.88
CA ILE A 97 -8.51 -10.88 22.11
C ILE A 97 -9.05 -12.31 22.10
N LYS A 98 -10.31 -12.50 21.71
CA LYS A 98 -10.95 -13.83 21.61
C LYS A 98 -10.25 -14.73 20.59
N ASP A 99 -9.76 -14.16 19.50
CA ASP A 99 -9.02 -14.87 18.44
C ASP A 99 -7.53 -15.08 18.79
N GLY A 100 -7.10 -14.67 20.00
CA GLY A 100 -5.77 -14.94 20.53
C GLY A 100 -4.69 -13.94 20.09
N ILE A 101 -5.06 -12.76 19.58
CA ILE A 101 -4.11 -11.71 19.24
C ILE A 101 -3.54 -11.10 20.54
N PRO A 102 -2.21 -11.02 20.71
CA PRO A 102 -1.61 -10.42 21.90
C PRO A 102 -2.00 -8.94 22.05
N LEU A 103 -2.23 -8.49 23.29
CA LEU A 103 -2.57 -7.09 23.58
C LEU A 103 -1.54 -6.11 23.01
N SER A 104 -0.25 -6.43 23.07
CA SER A 104 0.82 -5.62 22.49
C SER A 104 0.70 -5.44 20.98
N VAL A 105 0.15 -6.43 20.26
CA VAL A 105 -0.11 -6.34 18.81
C VAL A 105 -1.32 -5.44 18.53
N ILE A 106 -2.35 -5.51 19.37
CA ILE A 106 -3.53 -4.64 19.28
C ILE A 106 -3.12 -3.18 19.55
N GLU A 107 -2.34 -2.92 20.60
CA GLU A 107 -1.77 -1.60 20.89
C GLU A 107 -0.91 -1.07 19.74
N ALA A 108 -0.07 -1.93 19.14
CA ALA A 108 0.72 -1.57 17.96
C ALA A 108 -0.17 -1.27 16.73
N ALA A 109 -1.32 -1.93 16.59
CA ALA A 109 -2.29 -1.65 15.52
C ALA A 109 -2.95 -0.28 15.70
N GLN A 110 -3.29 0.10 16.93
CA GLN A 110 -3.85 1.43 17.26
C GLN A 110 -2.90 2.57 16.92
N GLN A 111 -1.58 2.31 16.96
CA GLN A 111 -0.53 3.28 16.65
C GLN A 111 0.05 3.12 15.24
N SER A 112 -0.57 2.27 14.40
CA SER A 112 -0.01 1.86 13.12
C SER A 112 0.06 3.03 12.12
N PRO A 113 1.27 3.43 11.66
CA PRO A 113 1.38 4.44 10.60
C PRO A 113 0.81 3.94 9.28
N VAL A 114 0.81 2.62 9.06
CA VAL A 114 0.24 1.98 7.87
C VAL A 114 -1.29 2.10 7.87
N TYR A 115 -1.94 1.88 9.03
CA TYR A 115 -3.38 2.08 9.16
C TYR A 115 -3.77 3.54 8.87
N LYS A 116 -3.05 4.50 9.45
CA LYS A 116 -3.29 5.93 9.20
C LYS A 116 -3.17 6.28 7.71
N MET A 117 -2.10 5.82 7.06
CA MET A 117 -1.89 6.08 5.63
C MET A 117 -2.92 5.36 4.74
N ALA A 118 -3.34 4.14 5.05
CA ALA A 118 -4.25 3.40 4.18
C ALA A 118 -5.74 3.72 4.45
N MET A 119 -6.13 3.82 5.72
CA MET A 119 -7.52 3.87 6.15
C MET A 119 -8.00 5.26 6.54
N GLU A 120 -7.23 6.02 7.31
CA GLU A 120 -7.63 7.34 7.81
C GLU A 120 -7.41 8.43 6.76
N TRP A 121 -6.16 8.65 6.38
CA TRP A 121 -5.78 9.70 5.45
C TRP A 121 -5.97 9.30 3.99
N LYS A 122 -6.18 7.99 3.75
CA LYS A 122 -6.40 7.42 2.42
C LYS A 122 -5.32 7.84 1.42
N LEU A 123 -4.08 7.66 1.81
CA LEU A 123 -2.87 8.10 1.13
C LEU A 123 -2.24 6.93 0.35
N ALA A 124 -2.14 5.78 0.98
CA ALA A 124 -1.54 4.60 0.37
C ALA A 124 -2.53 3.85 -0.54
N LEU A 125 -2.02 3.28 -1.64
CA LEU A 125 -2.76 2.44 -2.59
C LEU A 125 -2.05 1.08 -2.77
N PRO A 126 -2.79 -0.02 -3.00
CA PRO A 126 -2.21 -1.34 -3.25
C PRO A 126 -1.47 -1.37 -4.59
N LEU A 127 -0.53 -2.30 -4.76
CA LEU A 127 0.14 -2.52 -6.04
C LEU A 127 -0.58 -3.62 -6.83
N HIS A 128 -1.01 -3.33 -8.05
CA HIS A 128 -1.73 -4.26 -8.93
C HIS A 128 -2.87 -5.03 -8.22
N PRO A 129 -3.90 -4.32 -7.69
CA PRO A 129 -5.03 -4.98 -7.03
C PRO A 129 -5.75 -5.99 -7.94
N GLU A 130 -5.75 -5.79 -9.26
CA GLU A 130 -6.33 -6.68 -10.28
C GLU A 130 -5.78 -8.11 -10.26
N TYR A 131 -4.62 -8.33 -9.64
CA TYR A 131 -4.08 -9.68 -9.44
C TYR A 131 -4.83 -10.49 -8.38
N ARG A 132 -5.78 -9.87 -7.65
CA ARG A 132 -6.67 -10.54 -6.68
C ARG A 132 -5.93 -11.29 -5.57
N THR A 133 -4.73 -10.81 -5.24
CA THR A 133 -3.87 -11.37 -4.17
C THR A 133 -4.00 -10.62 -2.84
N LEU A 134 -4.80 -9.54 -2.81
CA LEU A 134 -4.95 -8.62 -1.67
C LEU A 134 -3.57 -8.23 -1.07
N PRO A 135 -2.73 -7.50 -1.83
CA PRO A 135 -1.35 -7.25 -1.44
C PRO A 135 -1.26 -6.42 -0.15
N MET A 136 -0.32 -6.74 0.73
CA MET A 136 -0.12 -6.05 2.03
C MET A 136 1.04 -5.03 2.01
N VAL A 137 1.65 -4.79 0.84
CA VAL A 137 2.65 -3.73 0.65
C VAL A 137 2.06 -2.68 -0.27
N TRP A 138 1.84 -1.49 0.28
CA TRP A 138 1.13 -0.38 -0.37
C TRP A 138 2.07 0.78 -0.64
N TYR A 139 1.69 1.64 -1.58
CA TYR A 139 2.52 2.72 -2.09
C TYR A 139 1.75 4.04 -2.05
N VAL A 140 2.45 5.10 -1.66
CA VAL A 140 1.99 6.48 -1.86
C VAL A 140 2.42 6.91 -3.27
N PRO A 141 1.50 7.36 -4.13
CA PRO A 141 1.86 7.83 -5.47
C PRO A 141 2.78 9.07 -5.38
N PRO A 142 3.83 9.17 -6.22
CA PRO A 142 4.76 10.28 -6.17
C PRO A 142 4.15 11.56 -6.76
N LEU A 143 4.52 12.72 -6.20
CA LEU A 143 4.37 14.00 -6.87
C LEU A 143 5.54 14.17 -7.86
N SER A 144 5.25 14.54 -9.10
CA SER A 144 6.27 14.80 -10.13
C SER A 144 6.37 16.28 -10.43
N PRO A 145 7.56 16.89 -10.47
CA PRO A 145 7.69 18.30 -10.81
C PRO A 145 7.21 18.60 -12.23
N ILE A 146 6.65 19.80 -12.39
CA ILE A 146 6.12 20.35 -13.65
C ILE A 146 7.27 20.66 -14.60
N GLN A 147 7.21 20.20 -15.85
CA GLN A 147 8.19 20.58 -16.87
C GLN A 147 7.85 21.94 -17.52
N SER A 148 6.57 22.37 -17.48
CA SER A 148 6.05 23.42 -18.38
C SER A 148 5.51 24.68 -17.69
N ALA A 149 5.08 24.61 -16.43
CA ALA A 149 4.52 25.78 -15.72
C ALA A 149 5.60 26.70 -15.11
N ALA A 150 6.81 26.19 -14.89
CA ALA A 150 7.95 27.01 -14.45
C ALA A 150 8.37 28.04 -15.53
N ASP A 151 8.13 27.75 -16.81
CA ASP A 151 8.50 28.63 -17.93
C ASP A 151 7.43 29.69 -18.24
N ALA A 152 6.18 29.51 -17.78
CA ALA A 152 5.04 30.36 -18.16
C ALA A 152 4.59 31.34 -17.07
N GLY A 153 5.05 31.19 -15.82
CA GLY A 153 4.69 32.11 -14.72
C GLY A 153 3.21 32.10 -14.34
N GLU A 154 2.44 31.10 -14.78
CA GLU A 154 1.03 30.96 -14.41
C GLU A 154 0.91 30.23 -13.07
N LEU A 155 0.43 30.96 -12.07
CA LEU A 155 0.04 30.42 -10.77
C LEU A 155 -1.20 29.55 -10.97
N GLY A 156 -1.10 28.26 -10.66
CA GLY A 156 -2.23 27.35 -10.65
C GLY A 156 -3.25 27.72 -9.57
N SER A 157 -4.39 27.02 -9.56
CA SER A 157 -5.49 27.28 -8.63
C SER A 157 -5.10 27.16 -7.13
N ASN A 158 -4.00 26.44 -6.85
CA ASN A 158 -3.42 26.21 -5.52
C ASN A 158 -2.17 27.06 -5.20
N GLY A 159 -1.96 28.19 -5.88
CA GLY A 159 -0.81 29.07 -5.65
C GLY A 159 0.47 28.56 -6.32
N ILE A 160 1.57 28.40 -5.55
CA ILE A 160 2.89 27.96 -6.06
C ILE A 160 2.92 26.46 -6.43
N LEU A 161 1.96 25.67 -5.93
CA LEU A 161 1.93 24.23 -6.14
C LEU A 161 1.10 23.84 -7.39
N PRO A 162 1.58 22.87 -8.19
CA PRO A 162 0.92 22.44 -9.41
C PRO A 162 -0.48 21.88 -9.20
N ASP A 163 -1.36 22.13 -10.16
CA ASP A 163 -2.58 21.34 -10.35
C ASP A 163 -2.19 19.91 -10.75
N VAL A 164 -2.90 18.90 -10.24
CA VAL A 164 -2.57 17.47 -10.43
C VAL A 164 -2.53 17.07 -11.91
N GLU A 165 -3.27 17.76 -12.77
CA GLU A 165 -3.29 17.57 -14.22
C GLU A 165 -1.99 18.00 -14.91
N SER A 166 -1.18 18.85 -14.27
CA SER A 166 0.08 19.37 -14.80
C SER A 166 1.31 18.50 -14.46
N LEU A 167 1.12 17.43 -13.68
CA LEU A 167 2.21 16.55 -13.28
C LEU A 167 2.84 15.85 -14.50
N ARG A 168 4.18 15.76 -14.51
CA ARG A 168 4.92 15.11 -15.60
C ARG A 168 4.62 13.62 -15.74
N ILE A 169 4.28 12.93 -14.65
CA ILE A 169 3.90 11.51 -14.70
C ILE A 169 2.40 11.42 -15.03
N PRO A 170 2.00 10.75 -16.12
CA PRO A 170 0.59 10.61 -16.45
C PRO A 170 -0.18 9.88 -15.34
N VAL A 171 -1.27 10.47 -14.86
CA VAL A 171 -2.11 9.85 -13.82
C VAL A 171 -2.60 8.47 -14.24
N GLN A 172 -2.92 8.28 -15.53
CA GLN A 172 -3.33 6.98 -16.04
C GLN A 172 -2.25 5.90 -15.87
N TYR A 173 -0.97 6.27 -15.96
CA TYR A 173 0.13 5.32 -15.72
C TYR A 173 0.14 4.83 -14.27
N LEU A 174 -0.02 5.75 -13.31
CA LEU A 174 -0.12 5.43 -11.89
C LEU A 174 -1.38 4.62 -11.59
N ALA A 175 -2.50 4.94 -12.24
CA ALA A 175 -3.75 4.21 -12.07
C ALA A 175 -3.65 2.75 -12.53
N ASN A 176 -3.00 2.52 -13.67
CA ASN A 176 -2.75 1.16 -14.16
C ASN A 176 -1.88 0.34 -13.20
N LEU A 177 -1.05 0.99 -12.38
CA LEU A 177 -0.17 0.35 -11.42
C LEU A 177 -0.83 0.11 -10.05
N LEU A 178 -1.67 1.05 -9.59
CA LEU A 178 -2.11 1.13 -8.20
C LEU A 178 -3.61 0.89 -7.98
N THR A 179 -4.43 1.00 -9.02
CA THR A 179 -5.90 1.05 -8.90
C THR A 179 -6.62 0.35 -10.06
N ALA A 180 -5.98 -0.65 -10.68
CA ALA A 180 -6.54 -1.37 -11.83
C ALA A 180 -7.03 -0.43 -12.97
N GLY A 181 -6.33 0.68 -13.16
CA GLY A 181 -6.63 1.68 -14.20
C GLY A 181 -7.71 2.71 -13.82
N ASP A 182 -8.24 2.72 -12.60
CA ASP A 182 -9.11 3.81 -12.13
C ASP A 182 -8.29 5.02 -11.67
N THR A 183 -8.40 6.14 -12.38
CA THR A 183 -7.66 7.37 -12.06
C THR A 183 -8.19 8.09 -10.82
N LYS A 184 -9.46 7.88 -10.45
CA LYS A 184 -10.10 8.65 -9.37
C LYS A 184 -9.37 8.56 -8.03
N PRO A 185 -9.00 7.36 -7.52
CA PRO A 185 -8.32 7.28 -6.24
C PRO A 185 -6.90 7.86 -6.32
N VAL A 186 -6.23 7.80 -7.48
CA VAL A 186 -4.90 8.38 -7.64
C VAL A 186 -4.97 9.91 -7.60
N THR A 187 -5.84 10.53 -8.40
CA THR A 187 -6.02 11.99 -8.43
C THR A 187 -6.39 12.52 -7.05
N ALA A 188 -7.41 11.93 -6.40
CA ALA A 188 -7.86 12.36 -5.08
C ALA A 188 -6.75 12.32 -4.03
N ARG A 189 -5.87 11.30 -4.09
CA ARG A 189 -4.74 11.13 -3.17
C ARG A 189 -3.73 12.23 -3.43
N THR A 190 -3.31 12.39 -4.68
CA THR A 190 -2.35 13.41 -5.10
C THR A 190 -2.81 14.83 -4.71
N GLU A 191 -4.11 15.14 -4.86
CA GLU A 191 -4.69 16.41 -4.42
C GLU A 191 -4.59 16.60 -2.90
N THR A 192 -4.83 15.55 -2.11
CA THR A 192 -4.79 15.61 -0.64
C THR A 192 -3.41 16.05 -0.13
N TYR A 193 -2.32 15.44 -0.60
CA TYR A 193 -0.98 15.87 -0.15
C TYR A 193 -0.51 17.18 -0.79
N ALA A 194 -0.96 17.50 -2.00
CA ALA A 194 -0.67 18.80 -2.60
C ALA A 194 -1.32 19.93 -1.78
N GLY A 195 -2.54 19.72 -1.28
CA GLY A 195 -3.20 20.60 -0.33
C GLY A 195 -2.52 20.67 1.03
N ASP A 196 -2.08 19.53 1.58
CA ASP A 196 -1.35 19.55 2.86
C ASP A 196 0.01 20.27 2.75
N ALA A 197 0.68 20.16 1.60
CA ALA A 197 1.92 20.88 1.32
C ALA A 197 1.72 22.40 1.21
N SER A 198 0.56 22.85 0.70
CA SER A 198 0.22 24.29 0.65
C SER A 198 -0.12 24.85 2.04
N LEU A 199 -0.76 24.04 2.90
CA LEU A 199 -1.07 24.42 4.29
C LEU A 199 0.17 24.54 5.18
N GLN A 200 1.23 23.76 4.91
CA GLN A 200 2.50 23.83 5.67
C GLN A 200 3.42 24.99 5.23
N THR A 201 3.12 25.66 4.11
CA THR A 201 3.91 26.79 3.59
C THR A 201 3.33 28.17 3.92
N CYS A 202 2.24 28.23 4.69
CA CYS A 202 1.66 29.47 5.23
C CYS A 202 2.08 29.74 6.69
#